data_AF-A0A2H0LFR8-F1
#
_entry.id   AF-A0A2H0LFR8-F1
#
_cell.length_a   1.000
_cell.length_b   1.000
_cell.length_c   1.000
_cell.angle_alpha   90.00
_cell.angle_beta   90.00
_cell.angle_gamma   90.00
#
_symmetry.space_group_name_H-M   'P 1'
#
loop_
_entity.id
_entity.type
_entity.pdbx_description
1 polymer ?
#
loop_
_entity_poly.entity_id
_entity_poly.type
_entity_poly.pdbx_seq_one_letter_code
_entity_poly.pdbx_strand_id
1 'polypeptide(L)'
;MSNRRGQTMVLAYVAVFVITVLGGSLLNHSLTSTRHNDIDQLYSETFYLTEGGVEDASAKFAQAIANFQVDANTVRYPAVGSLVTTFASGGTASSVITEAEPAPRTIVDPDDTAVFVKNYEIVTTAQHPLNANISVTLHQVVGRRIIYTFQHAVFYDADLEWLPGPNMTLSGRVHSNSDMYLGTHNILTVDSEYLRAVGSIYNRRKDSTQDMNGSVQILKAGSSPATYPVMSIDSSSPTWFADSQTTWSGTVKSGVHGVVKRSVPVVGSTQPGGYYDTNADVKVVNGTLTKGGVTLMDGSNPACNTDTTYCVPPGTITTVTTMKNNRENAYVRMTNIDIGRLGGGTYGGKTYPSQMPANGLVYATRDDAPSGQQPGVRLVNGSEVKRAGGLTVVSNDPVYVQGNYNTVSKKPCAVIGDAMNLLSNNWNDANSASSLSSRPATGTTINAAFIAGINTTTTGQYNGGLENYPRLHEKWDGQTLTIQGSFVSLWNSQIGTGPWSYGGMQYTAPIRNWAWDTSFGSGTNLPPFTPWSVEMDRGAWWRQ
;
A
#
# COMPACT_ATOMS: atom_id res chain seq x y z
N MET A 1 58.79 29.93 -77.94
CA MET A 1 57.86 30.13 -76.79
C MET A 1 56.46 29.54 -77.00
N SER A 2 56.23 28.63 -77.96
CA SER A 2 54.88 28.11 -78.27
C SER A 2 54.41 26.91 -77.43
N ASN A 3 55.31 26.24 -76.68
CA ASN A 3 55.00 24.97 -76.02
C ASN A 3 54.64 25.08 -74.51
N ARG A 4 54.84 26.27 -73.90
CA ARG A 4 54.51 26.49 -72.47
C ARG A 4 53.01 26.72 -72.24
N ARG A 5 52.30 27.32 -73.21
CA ARG A 5 50.85 27.60 -73.10
C ARG A 5 49.99 26.33 -73.15
N GLY A 6 50.36 25.34 -73.96
CA GLY A 6 49.68 24.03 -74.02
C GLY A 6 49.88 23.19 -72.76
N GLN A 7 51.10 23.18 -72.19
CA GLN A 7 51.39 22.48 -70.93
C GLN A 7 50.64 23.07 -69.74
N THR A 8 50.52 24.40 -69.64
CA THR A 8 49.72 25.05 -68.60
C THR A 8 48.22 24.74 -68.73
N MET A 9 47.69 24.65 -69.95
CA MET A 9 46.28 24.32 -70.16
C MET A 9 45.97 22.86 -69.77
N VAL A 10 46.85 21.91 -70.11
CA VAL A 10 46.71 20.50 -69.70
C VAL A 10 46.80 20.35 -68.18
N LEU A 11 47.77 21.01 -67.54
CA LEU A 11 47.89 21.02 -66.07
C LEU A 11 46.66 21.66 -65.40
N ALA A 12 46.11 22.73 -65.97
CA ALA A 12 44.89 23.36 -65.48
C ALA A 12 43.66 22.44 -65.62
N TYR A 13 43.52 21.72 -66.75
CA TYR A 13 42.44 20.75 -66.93
C TYR A 13 42.57 19.55 -65.99
N VAL A 14 43.78 19.03 -65.79
CA VAL A 14 44.03 17.95 -64.83
C VAL A 14 43.74 18.43 -63.41
N ALA A 15 44.15 19.65 -63.03
CA ALA A 15 43.86 20.22 -61.72
C ALA A 15 42.35 20.43 -61.50
N VAL A 16 41.63 20.98 -62.49
CA VAL A 16 40.17 21.15 -62.43
C VAL A 16 39.49 19.78 -62.33
N PHE A 17 39.90 18.80 -63.14
CA PHE A 17 39.36 17.44 -63.08
C PHE A 17 39.56 16.80 -61.71
N VAL A 18 40.77 16.88 -61.15
CA VAL A 18 41.08 16.37 -59.81
C VAL A 18 40.25 17.08 -58.74
N ILE A 19 40.11 18.41 -58.80
CA ILE A 19 39.29 19.19 -57.87
C ILE A 19 37.81 18.84 -57.99
N THR A 20 37.28 18.63 -59.21
CA THR A 20 35.88 18.23 -59.42
C THR A 20 35.62 16.82 -58.89
N VAL A 21 36.54 15.87 -59.12
CA VAL A 21 36.41 14.49 -58.62
C VAL A 21 36.51 14.46 -57.09
N LEU A 22 37.48 15.17 -56.50
CA LEU A 22 37.62 15.27 -55.04
C LEU A 22 36.43 16.01 -54.41
N GLY A 23 35.98 17.11 -55.01
CA GLY A 23 34.80 17.86 -54.56
C GLY A 23 33.53 17.02 -54.61
N GLY A 24 33.32 16.27 -55.70
CA GLY A 24 32.20 15.34 -55.83
C GLY A 24 32.25 14.20 -54.81
N SER A 25 33.44 13.64 -54.55
CA SER A 25 33.65 12.61 -53.54
C SER A 25 33.37 13.12 -52.12
N LEU A 26 33.85 14.32 -51.77
CA LEU A 26 33.63 14.94 -50.46
C LEU A 26 32.16 15.30 -50.24
N LEU A 27 31.46 15.81 -51.26
CA LEU A 27 30.03 16.09 -51.18
C LEU A 27 29.23 14.80 -51.00
N ASN A 28 29.54 13.75 -51.76
CA ASN A 28 28.89 12.44 -51.60
C ASN A 28 29.15 11.83 -50.23
N HIS A 29 30.38 11.92 -49.72
CA HIS A 29 30.73 11.49 -48.37
C HIS A 29 29.93 12.29 -47.33
N SER A 30 29.92 13.62 -47.43
CA SER A 30 29.17 14.49 -46.49
C SER A 30 27.67 14.18 -46.50
N LEU A 31 27.04 14.04 -47.67
CA LEU A 31 25.61 13.71 -47.78
C LEU A 31 25.30 12.32 -47.22
N THR A 32 26.21 11.36 -47.43
CA THR A 32 26.07 10.00 -46.91
C THR A 32 26.23 9.99 -45.38
N SER A 33 27.21 10.73 -44.84
CA SER A 33 27.41 10.88 -43.40
C SER A 33 26.23 11.57 -42.72
N THR A 34 25.69 12.65 -43.31
CA THR A 34 24.48 13.30 -42.76
C THR A 34 23.31 12.33 -42.73
N ARG A 35 23.07 11.58 -43.82
CA ARG A 35 21.99 10.58 -43.85
C ARG A 35 22.19 9.46 -42.83
N HIS A 36 23.43 8.99 -42.64
CA HIS A 36 23.73 7.98 -41.61
C HIS A 36 23.44 8.52 -40.22
N ASN A 37 23.90 9.73 -39.91
CA ASN A 37 23.64 10.38 -38.62
C ASN A 37 22.15 10.58 -38.36
N ASP A 38 21.38 10.98 -39.38
CA ASP A 38 19.92 11.15 -39.25
C ASP A 38 19.25 9.79 -38.96
N ILE A 39 19.63 8.72 -39.65
CA ILE A 39 19.10 7.38 -39.41
C ILE A 39 19.49 6.88 -38.01
N ASP A 40 20.74 7.07 -37.61
CA ASP A 40 21.23 6.68 -36.29
C ASP A 40 20.46 7.42 -35.18
N GLN A 41 20.21 8.72 -35.36
CA GLN A 41 19.38 9.50 -34.44
C GLN A 41 17.96 8.92 -34.33
N LEU A 42 17.31 8.62 -35.45
CA LEU A 42 15.96 8.03 -35.46
C LEU A 42 15.93 6.65 -34.79
N TYR A 43 16.99 5.85 -34.92
CA TYR A 43 17.13 4.58 -34.20
C TYR A 43 17.30 4.79 -32.69
N SER A 44 18.11 5.77 -32.27
CA SER A 44 18.24 6.13 -30.85
C SER A 44 16.92 6.61 -30.27
N GLU A 45 16.19 7.47 -30.97
CA GLU A 45 14.86 7.92 -30.56
C GLU A 45 13.89 6.75 -30.42
N THR A 46 13.85 5.85 -31.41
CA THR A 46 12.99 4.65 -31.36
C THR A 46 13.38 3.71 -30.23
N PHE A 47 14.68 3.55 -29.96
CA PHE A 47 15.17 2.76 -28.84
C PHE A 47 14.67 3.30 -27.49
N TYR A 48 14.74 4.62 -27.27
CA TYR A 48 14.20 5.22 -26.04
C TYR A 48 12.67 5.08 -25.93
N LEU A 49 11.94 5.14 -27.05
CA LEU A 49 10.50 4.83 -27.07
C LEU A 49 10.25 3.37 -26.66
N THR A 50 11.05 2.43 -27.16
CA THR A 50 10.93 1.02 -26.79
C THR A 50 11.26 0.80 -25.31
N GLU A 51 12.32 1.41 -24.77
CA GLU A 51 12.64 1.35 -23.33
C GLU A 51 11.50 1.90 -22.48
N GLY A 52 10.96 3.07 -22.85
CA GLY A 52 9.79 3.63 -22.15
C GLY A 52 8.57 2.70 -22.17
N GLY A 53 8.39 1.94 -23.25
CA GLY A 53 7.31 0.96 -23.38
C GLY A 53 7.52 -0.30 -22.53
N VAL A 54 8.78 -0.71 -22.32
CA VAL A 54 9.14 -1.77 -21.37
C VAL A 54 8.80 -1.33 -19.95
N GLU A 55 9.18 -0.11 -19.57
CA GLU A 55 8.93 0.43 -18.23
C GLU A 55 7.44 0.60 -17.93
N ASP A 56 6.68 1.17 -18.88
CA ASP A 56 5.23 1.31 -18.74
C ASP A 56 4.53 -0.05 -18.66
N ALA A 57 4.95 -1.03 -19.47
CA ALA A 57 4.40 -2.39 -19.41
C ALA A 57 4.69 -3.08 -18.07
N SER A 58 5.93 -2.97 -17.58
CA SER A 58 6.35 -3.49 -16.27
C SER A 58 5.51 -2.88 -15.14
N ALA A 59 5.34 -1.56 -15.14
CA ALA A 59 4.55 -0.84 -14.15
C ALA A 59 3.06 -1.22 -14.21
N LYS A 60 2.45 -1.28 -15.40
CA LYS A 60 1.06 -1.71 -15.60
C LYS A 60 0.83 -3.14 -15.11
N PHE A 61 1.78 -4.04 -15.37
CA PHE A 61 1.68 -5.41 -14.89
C PHE A 61 1.77 -5.51 -13.37
N ALA A 62 2.71 -4.79 -12.74
CA ALA A 62 2.81 -4.73 -11.29
C ALA A 62 1.53 -4.19 -10.64
N GLN A 63 0.95 -3.13 -11.20
CA GLN A 63 -0.31 -2.55 -10.75
C GLN A 63 -1.49 -3.50 -10.95
N ALA A 64 -1.59 -4.18 -12.09
CA ALA A 64 -2.66 -5.14 -12.36
C ALA A 64 -2.64 -6.30 -11.35
N ILE A 65 -1.45 -6.81 -11.01
CA ILE A 65 -1.29 -7.86 -9.99
C ILE A 65 -1.69 -7.32 -8.61
N ALA A 66 -1.15 -6.15 -8.22
CA ALA A 66 -1.41 -5.57 -6.91
C ALA A 66 -2.90 -5.26 -6.69
N ASN A 67 -3.65 -4.98 -7.77
CA ASN A 67 -5.07 -4.68 -7.77
C ASN A 67 -5.98 -5.89 -8.05
N PHE A 68 -5.44 -7.11 -8.00
CA PHE A 68 -6.18 -8.35 -8.24
C PHE A 68 -6.87 -8.43 -9.62
N GLN A 69 -6.41 -7.64 -10.60
CA GLN A 69 -6.94 -7.64 -11.95
C GLN A 69 -6.38 -8.79 -12.79
N VAL A 70 -5.19 -9.28 -12.43
CA VAL A 70 -4.54 -10.42 -13.05
C VAL A 70 -3.96 -11.33 -11.97
N ASP A 71 -4.03 -12.64 -12.20
CA ASP A 71 -3.34 -13.60 -11.35
C ASP A 71 -1.83 -13.34 -11.41
N ALA A 72 -1.19 -13.30 -10.25
CA ALA A 72 0.24 -13.01 -10.15
C ALA A 72 1.07 -13.99 -11.00
N ASN A 73 0.63 -15.25 -11.11
CA ASN A 73 1.30 -16.33 -11.82
C ASN A 73 0.76 -16.55 -13.24
N THR A 74 0.00 -15.60 -13.81
CA THR A 74 -0.49 -15.68 -15.20
C THR A 74 0.63 -16.08 -16.18
N VAL A 75 0.29 -16.84 -17.21
CA VAL A 75 1.22 -17.24 -18.28
C VAL A 75 1.50 -16.09 -19.23
N ARG A 76 0.52 -15.20 -19.43
CA ARG A 76 0.59 -14.09 -20.40
C ARG A 76 -0.20 -12.88 -19.93
N TYR A 77 0.34 -11.68 -20.14
CA TYR A 77 -0.33 -10.40 -19.93
C TYR A 77 -0.04 -9.41 -21.07
N PRO A 78 -1.06 -8.75 -21.66
CA PRO A 78 -2.48 -9.00 -21.44
C PRO A 78 -2.88 -10.39 -21.97
N ALA A 79 -4.00 -10.96 -21.53
CA ALA A 79 -4.41 -12.29 -21.97
C ALA A 79 -4.59 -12.37 -23.50
N VAL A 80 -5.09 -11.30 -24.12
CA VAL A 80 -5.26 -11.13 -25.57
C VAL A 80 -4.71 -9.77 -25.99
N GLY A 81 -4.09 -9.68 -27.17
CA GLY A 81 -3.52 -8.44 -27.70
C GLY A 81 -2.19 -8.04 -27.04
N SER A 82 -1.91 -6.75 -26.98
CA SER A 82 -0.71 -6.15 -26.38
C SER A 82 -1.06 -4.89 -25.56
N LEU A 83 -0.18 -4.53 -24.63
CA LEU A 83 -0.23 -3.23 -23.96
C LEU A 83 0.30 -2.18 -24.92
N VAL A 84 -0.48 -1.13 -25.17
CA VAL A 84 -0.04 0.00 -25.98
C VAL A 84 0.34 1.17 -25.07
N THR A 85 1.54 1.68 -25.25
CA THR A 85 2.05 2.91 -24.63
C THR A 85 2.11 3.98 -25.70
N THR A 86 1.46 5.12 -25.45
CA THR A 86 1.50 6.28 -26.35
C THR A 86 2.31 7.38 -25.70
N PHE A 87 3.33 7.87 -26.40
CA PHE A 87 4.21 8.92 -25.90
C PHE A 87 3.70 10.30 -26.33
N ALA A 88 4.07 11.34 -25.57
CA ALA A 88 3.68 12.72 -25.89
C ALA A 88 4.20 13.19 -27.26
N SER A 89 5.28 12.59 -27.76
CA SER A 89 5.83 12.81 -29.11
C SER A 89 4.99 12.21 -30.24
N GLY A 90 3.93 11.46 -29.92
CA GLY A 90 3.07 10.75 -30.87
C GLY A 90 3.56 9.35 -31.25
N GLY A 91 4.74 8.92 -30.78
CA GLY A 91 5.22 7.55 -30.94
C GLY A 91 4.41 6.55 -30.11
N THR A 92 4.42 5.28 -30.53
CA THR A 92 3.78 4.18 -29.79
C THR A 92 4.72 3.00 -29.61
N ALA A 93 4.57 2.33 -28.46
CA ALA A 93 5.21 1.06 -28.16
C ALA A 93 4.15 0.02 -27.81
N SER A 94 4.34 -1.22 -28.29
CA SER A 94 3.47 -2.35 -28.04
C SER A 94 4.23 -3.42 -27.26
N SER A 95 3.74 -3.77 -26.08
CA SER A 95 4.39 -4.70 -25.16
C SER A 95 3.54 -5.95 -24.89
N VAL A 96 4.20 -7.11 -24.83
CA VAL A 96 3.60 -8.38 -24.39
C VAL A 96 4.49 -8.96 -23.29
N ILE A 97 3.85 -9.50 -22.25
CA ILE A 97 4.53 -10.11 -21.11
C ILE A 97 4.18 -11.59 -21.08
N THR A 98 5.19 -12.46 -21.01
CA THR A 98 5.05 -13.92 -20.95
C THR A 98 5.88 -14.48 -19.82
N GLU A 99 5.44 -15.59 -19.22
CA GLU A 99 6.23 -16.25 -18.19
C GLU A 99 7.59 -16.72 -18.74
N ALA A 100 8.65 -16.50 -17.96
CA ALA A 100 10.00 -16.97 -18.27
C ALA A 100 10.38 -18.21 -17.43
N GLU A 101 9.54 -18.58 -16.46
CA GLU A 101 9.69 -19.80 -15.66
C GLU A 101 8.30 -20.36 -15.28
N PRO A 102 8.15 -21.69 -15.13
CA PRO A 102 6.84 -22.33 -14.98
C PRO A 102 6.23 -22.17 -13.58
N ALA A 103 7.04 -21.91 -12.55
CA ALA A 103 6.59 -21.84 -11.16
C ALA A 103 7.33 -20.75 -10.38
N PRO A 104 6.66 -20.07 -9.44
CA PRO A 104 7.33 -19.11 -8.56
C PRO A 104 8.26 -19.83 -7.57
N ARG A 105 9.28 -19.12 -7.11
CA ARG A 105 10.18 -19.54 -6.02
C ARG A 105 10.04 -18.60 -4.83
N THR A 106 10.26 -19.12 -3.62
CA THR A 106 10.37 -18.29 -2.42
C THR A 106 11.82 -17.99 -2.12
N ILE A 107 12.14 -16.72 -1.91
CA ILE A 107 13.44 -16.27 -1.39
C ILE A 107 13.22 -15.55 -0.07
N VAL A 108 14.28 -15.45 0.73
CA VAL A 108 14.30 -14.64 1.94
C VAL A 108 15.34 -13.55 1.70
N ASP A 109 14.90 -12.29 1.74
CA ASP A 109 15.82 -11.15 1.65
C ASP A 109 16.70 -11.06 2.92
N PRO A 110 17.86 -10.38 2.89
CA PRO A 110 18.75 -10.26 4.04
C PRO A 110 18.15 -9.66 5.32
N ASP A 111 16.93 -9.13 5.23
CA ASP A 111 16.14 -8.58 6.32
C ASP A 111 15.01 -9.54 6.80
N ASP A 112 15.15 -10.82 6.50
CA ASP A 112 14.20 -11.92 6.79
C ASP A 112 12.81 -11.75 6.16
N THR A 113 12.68 -10.93 5.09
CA THR A 113 11.41 -10.80 4.36
C THR A 113 11.23 -11.98 3.42
N ALA A 114 10.13 -12.70 3.53
CA ALA A 114 9.76 -13.73 2.56
C ALA A 114 9.19 -13.09 1.30
N VAL A 115 9.82 -13.36 0.16
CA VAL A 115 9.46 -12.82 -1.15
C VAL A 115 9.19 -13.96 -2.12
N PHE A 116 8.07 -13.91 -2.83
CA PHE A 116 7.78 -14.86 -3.91
C PHE A 116 8.17 -14.23 -5.23
N VAL A 117 9.09 -14.87 -5.93
CA VAL A 117 9.65 -14.38 -7.19
C VAL A 117 9.19 -15.28 -8.33
N LYS A 118 8.70 -14.66 -9.40
CA LYS A 118 8.49 -15.34 -10.69
C LYS A 118 9.09 -14.48 -11.81
N ASN A 119 9.91 -15.07 -12.66
CA ASN A 119 10.49 -14.37 -13.80
C ASN A 119 9.51 -14.30 -14.98
N TYR A 120 9.48 -13.13 -15.63
CA TYR A 120 8.70 -12.84 -16.83
C TYR A 120 9.59 -12.19 -17.89
N GLU A 121 9.26 -12.42 -19.16
CA GLU A 121 9.85 -11.73 -20.29
C GLU A 121 8.88 -10.68 -20.82
N ILE A 122 9.34 -9.44 -20.92
CA ILE A 122 8.63 -8.34 -21.58
C ILE A 122 9.25 -8.16 -22.96
N VAL A 123 8.44 -8.34 -24.00
CA VAL A 123 8.82 -8.07 -25.39
C VAL A 123 8.09 -6.82 -25.83
N THR A 124 8.84 -5.77 -26.15
CA THR A 124 8.31 -4.48 -26.56
C THR A 124 8.82 -4.11 -27.94
N THR A 125 7.92 -3.71 -28.83
CA THR A 125 8.26 -3.18 -30.16
C THR A 125 7.72 -1.75 -30.28
N ALA A 126 8.59 -0.81 -30.64
CA ALA A 126 8.19 0.54 -31.02
C ALA A 126 8.50 0.82 -32.49
N GLN A 127 7.70 1.68 -33.10
CA GLN A 127 7.92 2.19 -34.45
C GLN A 127 8.10 3.71 -34.39
N HIS A 128 9.02 4.23 -35.20
CA HIS A 128 9.30 5.66 -35.23
C HIS A 128 8.07 6.44 -35.78
N PRO A 129 7.58 7.49 -35.08
CA PRO A 129 6.34 8.18 -35.47
C PRO A 129 6.39 8.84 -36.85
N LEU A 130 7.57 9.25 -37.31
CA LEU A 130 7.76 9.90 -38.61
C LEU A 130 8.26 8.95 -39.71
N ASN A 131 8.64 7.71 -39.36
CA ASN A 131 9.19 6.76 -40.31
C ASN A 131 8.90 5.31 -39.90
N ALA A 132 7.80 4.75 -40.44
CA ALA A 132 7.34 3.40 -40.11
C ALA A 132 8.33 2.27 -40.46
N ASN A 133 9.39 2.55 -41.26
CA ASN A 133 10.42 1.56 -41.58
C ASN A 133 11.46 1.39 -40.45
N ILE A 134 11.48 2.31 -39.48
CA ILE A 134 12.38 2.23 -38.33
C ILE A 134 11.59 1.67 -37.16
N SER A 135 11.96 0.46 -36.76
CA SER A 135 11.41 -0.23 -35.59
C SER A 135 12.52 -0.80 -34.74
N VAL A 136 12.26 -0.89 -33.43
CA VAL A 136 13.17 -1.50 -32.46
C VAL A 136 12.36 -2.42 -31.56
N THR A 137 12.81 -3.66 -31.42
CA THR A 137 12.27 -4.63 -30.48
C THR A 137 13.27 -4.86 -29.34
N LEU A 138 12.81 -4.72 -28.11
CA LEU A 138 13.57 -5.02 -26.90
C LEU A 138 12.92 -6.17 -26.14
N HIS A 139 13.78 -6.98 -25.56
CA HIS A 139 13.42 -8.03 -24.63
C HIS A 139 14.00 -7.69 -23.26
N GLN A 140 13.18 -7.75 -22.22
CA GLN A 140 13.58 -7.51 -20.84
C GLN A 140 13.03 -8.62 -19.96
N VAL A 141 13.90 -9.39 -19.33
CA VAL A 141 13.51 -10.30 -18.25
C VAL A 141 13.33 -9.48 -16.98
N VAL A 142 12.19 -9.63 -16.32
CA VAL A 142 11.90 -9.01 -15.02
C VAL A 142 11.56 -10.09 -13.98
N GLY A 143 12.10 -9.93 -12.78
CA GLY A 143 11.70 -10.70 -11.61
C GLY A 143 10.49 -10.03 -10.96
N ARG A 144 9.30 -10.63 -11.11
CA ARG A 144 8.11 -10.21 -10.36
C ARG A 144 8.27 -10.68 -8.92
N ARG A 145 8.46 -9.76 -7.99
CA ARG A 145 8.62 -9.99 -6.56
C ARG A 145 7.32 -9.59 -5.85
N ILE A 146 6.71 -10.51 -5.11
CA ILE A 146 5.53 -10.20 -4.27
C ILE A 146 5.83 -10.47 -2.80
N ILE A 147 5.38 -9.53 -1.97
CA ILE A 147 5.60 -9.51 -0.54
C ILE A 147 4.24 -9.28 0.13
N TYR A 148 3.89 -10.11 1.10
CA TYR A 148 2.68 -9.86 1.90
C TYR A 148 2.81 -8.53 2.65
N THR A 149 1.78 -7.70 2.55
CA THR A 149 1.75 -6.39 3.22
C THR A 149 1.97 -6.49 4.74
N PHE A 150 1.35 -7.49 5.39
CA PHE A 150 1.45 -7.70 6.84
C PHE A 150 2.79 -8.29 7.35
N GLN A 151 3.75 -8.57 6.47
CA GLN A 151 5.14 -8.81 6.89
C GLN A 151 5.85 -7.55 7.42
N HIS A 152 5.21 -6.39 7.26
CA HIS A 152 5.63 -5.13 7.85
C HIS A 152 4.79 -4.81 9.08
N ALA A 153 5.43 -4.24 10.09
CA ALA A 153 4.73 -3.58 11.19
C ALA A 153 3.98 -2.35 10.69
N VAL A 154 4.64 -1.59 9.81
CA VAL A 154 4.13 -0.34 9.24
C VAL A 154 4.46 -0.32 7.75
N PHE A 155 3.45 -0.11 6.91
CA PHE A 155 3.63 0.05 5.47
C PHE A 155 2.75 1.18 4.96
N TYR A 156 3.34 2.22 4.37
CA TYR A 156 2.60 3.37 3.83
C TYR A 156 2.86 3.52 2.33
N ASP A 157 1.82 3.63 1.51
CA ASP A 157 1.98 3.97 0.08
C ASP A 157 2.36 5.46 -0.14
N ALA A 158 2.00 6.30 0.83
CA ALA A 158 2.30 7.73 0.86
C ALA A 158 3.31 8.04 1.98
N ASP A 159 3.46 9.32 2.32
CA ASP A 159 4.35 9.75 3.39
C ASP A 159 3.93 9.14 4.73
N LEU A 160 4.91 8.62 5.47
CA LEU A 160 4.72 8.17 6.85
C LEU A 160 5.11 9.31 7.80
N GLU A 161 4.16 9.69 8.64
CA GLU A 161 4.39 10.59 9.76
C GLU A 161 4.25 9.79 11.06
N TRP A 162 5.25 9.83 11.93
CA TRP A 162 5.24 9.17 13.22
C TRP A 162 5.77 10.11 14.30
N LEU A 163 4.87 10.89 14.91
CA LEU A 163 5.20 12.02 15.78
C LEU A 163 4.56 11.90 17.18
N PRO A 164 4.83 10.81 17.92
CA PRO A 164 4.13 10.54 19.16
C PRO A 164 4.38 11.65 20.20
N GLY A 165 3.32 12.02 20.92
CA GLY A 165 3.42 12.92 22.07
C GLY A 165 4.10 12.22 23.27
N PRO A 166 3.48 11.16 23.82
CA PRO A 166 4.10 10.30 24.83
C PRO A 166 5.18 9.36 24.26
N ASN A 167 5.93 8.69 25.13
CA ASN A 167 6.86 7.64 24.72
C ASN A 167 6.15 6.55 23.90
N MET A 168 6.81 6.10 22.84
CA MET A 168 6.31 5.03 21.99
C MET A 168 7.46 4.16 21.49
N THR A 169 7.32 2.85 21.65
CA THR A 169 8.18 1.84 21.07
C THR A 169 7.35 0.99 20.12
N LEU A 170 7.88 0.69 18.95
CA LEU A 170 7.26 -0.28 18.03
C LEU A 170 8.36 -1.12 17.40
N SER A 171 8.13 -2.43 17.38
CA SER A 171 9.00 -3.39 16.74
C SER A 171 8.46 -3.88 15.40
N GLY A 172 9.37 -4.35 14.54
CA GLY A 172 9.06 -4.90 13.22
C GLY A 172 9.26 -3.91 12.06
N ARG A 173 9.16 -4.41 10.83
CA ARG A 173 9.62 -3.66 9.63
C ARG A 173 8.76 -2.42 9.37
N VAL A 174 9.41 -1.29 9.07
CA VAL A 174 8.76 -0.02 8.75
C VAL A 174 9.13 0.41 7.34
N HIS A 175 8.13 0.60 6.49
CA HIS A 175 8.30 0.98 5.09
C HIS A 175 7.37 2.12 4.67
N SER A 176 7.88 3.04 3.84
CA SER A 176 7.10 4.03 3.11
C SER A 176 7.53 4.06 1.65
N ASN A 177 6.55 4.03 0.76
CA ASN A 177 6.72 4.25 -0.67
C ASN A 177 6.99 5.74 -1.03
N SER A 178 7.11 6.61 -0.02
CA SER A 178 7.35 8.05 -0.15
C SER A 178 8.30 8.51 0.98
N ASP A 179 8.14 9.73 1.50
CA ASP A 179 8.97 10.27 2.58
C ASP A 179 8.56 9.74 3.97
N MET A 180 9.48 9.80 4.94
CA MET A 180 9.22 9.55 6.36
C MET A 180 9.56 10.78 7.20
N TYR A 181 8.69 11.09 8.18
CA TYR A 181 8.84 12.17 9.14
C TYR A 181 8.73 11.60 10.56
N LEU A 182 9.80 11.67 11.33
CA LEU A 182 9.93 10.97 12.63
C LEU A 182 10.02 11.91 13.85
N GLY A 183 9.82 13.22 13.69
CA GLY A 183 9.98 14.16 14.80
C GLY A 183 9.07 13.81 15.99
N THR A 184 9.55 13.90 17.23
CA THR A 184 8.77 13.45 18.42
C THR A 184 8.84 14.46 19.56
N HIS A 185 7.84 14.46 20.45
CA HIS A 185 7.84 15.34 21.64
C HIS A 185 8.54 14.70 22.84
N ASN A 186 8.67 13.37 22.86
CA ASN A 186 9.34 12.63 23.93
C ASN A 186 10.25 11.55 23.30
N ILE A 187 10.20 10.28 23.71
CA ILE A 187 11.04 9.24 23.12
C ILE A 187 10.25 8.41 22.10
N LEU A 188 10.72 8.37 20.86
CA LEU A 188 10.32 7.40 19.85
C LEU A 188 11.41 6.34 19.71
N THR A 189 11.12 5.08 20.02
CA THR A 189 12.03 3.96 19.82
C THR A 189 11.55 3.09 18.64
N VAL A 190 12.33 3.06 17.57
CA VAL A 190 12.13 2.19 16.42
C VAL A 190 12.93 0.90 16.66
N ASP A 191 12.25 -0.13 17.14
CA ASP A 191 12.86 -1.43 17.48
C ASP A 191 12.85 -2.38 16.29
N SER A 192 13.59 -1.99 15.25
CA SER A 192 13.57 -2.68 13.96
C SER A 192 14.90 -2.51 13.24
N GLU A 193 15.38 -3.59 12.62
CA GLU A 193 16.51 -3.55 11.69
C GLU A 193 16.08 -3.17 10.26
N TYR A 194 14.81 -2.80 10.06
CA TYR A 194 14.27 -2.37 8.78
C TYR A 194 13.47 -1.07 8.95
N LEU A 195 14.08 0.05 8.58
CA LEU A 195 13.44 1.36 8.45
C LEU A 195 13.77 1.93 7.07
N ARG A 196 12.81 1.82 6.12
CA ARG A 196 13.06 2.15 4.71
C ARG A 196 12.03 3.08 4.08
N ALA A 197 12.50 4.18 3.51
CA ALA A 197 11.70 5.11 2.71
C ALA A 197 12.18 5.11 1.26
N VAL A 198 11.26 5.14 0.29
CA VAL A 198 11.61 5.39 -1.12
C VAL A 198 12.04 6.84 -1.30
N GLY A 199 11.38 7.75 -0.58
CA GLY A 199 11.76 9.15 -0.51
C GLY A 199 12.88 9.38 0.50
N SER A 200 12.79 10.51 1.19
CA SER A 200 13.69 10.95 2.25
C SER A 200 13.18 10.59 3.63
N ILE A 201 14.09 10.45 4.60
CA ILE A 201 13.78 10.26 6.02
C ILE A 201 14.22 11.51 6.77
N TYR A 202 13.28 12.15 7.46
CA TYR A 202 13.47 13.42 8.15
C TYR A 202 13.24 13.27 9.66
N ASN A 203 14.08 13.93 10.46
CA ASN A 203 13.86 14.09 11.89
C ASN A 203 13.18 15.43 12.21
N ARG A 204 11.96 15.61 11.69
CA ARG A 204 11.15 16.83 11.89
C ARG A 204 9.68 16.55 11.58
N ARG A 205 8.86 17.58 11.75
CA ARG A 205 7.48 17.59 11.30
C ARG A 205 7.37 17.88 9.80
N LYS A 206 6.27 17.43 9.21
CA LYS A 206 5.89 17.77 7.83
C LYS A 206 5.07 19.07 7.75
N ASP A 207 4.19 19.31 8.73
CA ASP A 207 3.29 20.48 8.76
C ASP A 207 3.97 21.78 9.20
N SER A 208 5.18 21.70 9.76
CA SER A 208 5.85 22.84 10.40
C SER A 208 7.37 22.72 10.26
N THR A 209 8.06 23.87 10.26
CA THR A 209 9.52 23.96 10.35
C THR A 209 10.02 24.02 11.79
N GLN A 210 9.14 23.93 12.78
CA GLN A 210 9.52 23.94 14.18
C GLN A 210 10.25 22.66 14.57
N ASP A 211 11.34 22.83 15.32
CA ASP A 211 12.07 21.73 15.94
C ASP A 211 11.19 21.02 16.97
N MET A 212 11.41 19.72 17.10
CA MET A 212 10.75 18.91 18.11
C MET A 212 11.74 18.54 19.21
N ASN A 213 11.31 18.69 20.47
CA ASN A 213 12.19 18.57 21.64
C ASN A 213 12.47 17.12 22.08
N GLY A 214 11.87 16.13 21.42
CA GLY A 214 12.04 14.72 21.74
C GLY A 214 13.24 14.07 21.05
N SER A 215 13.43 12.78 21.31
CA SER A 215 14.51 11.96 20.76
C SER A 215 13.97 10.76 19.98
N VAL A 216 14.41 10.62 18.73
CA VAL A 216 14.20 9.42 17.93
C VAL A 216 15.39 8.49 18.12
N GLN A 217 15.14 7.25 18.53
CA GLN A 217 16.14 6.22 18.79
C GLN A 217 15.84 5.01 17.91
N ILE A 218 16.81 4.56 17.12
CA ILE A 218 16.61 3.51 16.12
C ILE A 218 17.58 2.37 16.37
N LEU A 219 17.10 1.13 16.32
CA LEU A 219 17.93 -0.06 16.52
C LEU A 219 19.06 -0.14 15.49
N LYS A 220 20.29 -0.31 15.97
CA LYS A 220 21.46 -0.59 15.13
C LYS A 220 21.50 -2.08 14.77
N ALA A 221 21.47 -2.39 13.47
CA ALA A 221 21.48 -3.77 12.98
C ALA A 221 22.67 -4.57 13.52
N GLY A 222 22.40 -5.82 13.94
CA GLY A 222 23.42 -6.76 14.42
C GLY A 222 24.08 -6.38 15.76
N SER A 223 23.55 -5.39 16.49
CA SER A 223 24.12 -5.01 17.79
C SER A 223 23.72 -5.99 18.91
N SER A 224 24.71 -6.44 19.70
CA SER A 224 24.50 -7.31 20.86
C SER A 224 25.40 -6.85 22.02
N PRO A 225 24.84 -6.34 23.14
CA PRO A 225 23.41 -6.08 23.37
C PRO A 225 22.84 -5.05 22.39
N ALA A 226 21.51 -5.02 22.24
CA ALA A 226 20.82 -4.09 21.35
C ALA A 226 21.19 -2.63 21.71
N THR A 227 21.54 -1.84 20.70
CA THR A 227 21.89 -0.43 20.83
C THR A 227 20.99 0.44 19.97
N TYR A 228 20.60 1.61 20.49
CA TYR A 228 19.66 2.52 19.83
C TYR A 228 20.26 3.93 19.68
N PRO A 229 21.14 4.17 18.67
CA PRO A 229 21.64 5.51 18.41
C PRO A 229 20.51 6.52 18.17
N VAL A 230 20.67 7.73 18.70
CA VAL A 230 19.76 8.85 18.49
C VAL A 230 19.91 9.38 17.06
N MET A 231 18.79 9.71 16.41
CA MET A 231 18.75 10.32 15.08
C MET A 231 19.17 11.79 15.11
N SER A 232 20.48 12.05 15.20
CA SER A 232 21.05 13.40 15.08
C SER A 232 21.30 13.85 13.64
N ILE A 233 21.12 12.94 12.68
CA ILE A 233 21.32 13.14 11.25
C ILE A 233 20.14 12.58 10.46
N ASP A 234 19.81 13.19 9.34
CA ASP A 234 18.71 12.78 8.47
C ASP A 234 19.06 13.00 6.99
N SER A 235 18.09 12.77 6.09
CA SER A 235 18.29 12.88 4.64
C SER A 235 18.64 14.28 4.14
N SER A 236 18.55 15.32 4.97
CA SER A 236 19.04 16.67 4.62
C SER A 236 20.57 16.80 4.65
N SER A 237 21.26 15.84 5.27
CA SER A 237 22.73 15.84 5.33
C SER A 237 23.36 15.52 3.96
N PRO A 238 24.36 16.30 3.50
CA PRO A 238 25.13 15.98 2.29
C PRO A 238 25.84 14.62 2.34
N THR A 239 26.11 14.09 3.54
CA THR A 239 26.82 12.82 3.79
C THR A 239 25.86 11.69 4.19
N TRP A 240 24.54 11.89 4.04
CA TRP A 240 23.50 10.95 4.46
C TRP A 240 23.72 9.50 3.99
N PHE A 241 24.17 9.30 2.75
CA PHE A 241 24.44 7.97 2.20
C PHE A 241 25.45 7.18 3.05
N ALA A 242 26.51 7.82 3.54
CA ALA A 242 27.54 7.15 4.35
C ALA A 242 27.17 7.15 5.84
N ASP A 243 26.66 8.26 6.35
CA ASP A 243 26.44 8.44 7.78
C ASP A 243 25.31 7.56 8.32
N SER A 244 24.25 7.34 7.53
CA SER A 244 23.16 6.45 7.91
C SER A 244 23.64 5.01 8.07
N GLN A 245 24.49 4.52 7.16
CA GLN A 245 25.04 3.18 7.20
C GLN A 245 26.05 3.03 8.35
N THR A 246 26.83 4.07 8.64
CA THR A 246 27.79 4.07 9.75
C THR A 246 27.08 4.06 11.11
N THR A 247 26.02 4.85 11.25
CA THR A 247 25.31 5.02 12.52
C THR A 247 24.47 3.78 12.85
N TRP A 248 23.71 3.27 11.88
CA TRP A 248 22.73 2.21 12.11
C TRP A 248 23.04 0.87 11.42
N SER A 249 24.23 0.71 10.84
CA SER A 249 24.69 -0.56 10.24
C SER A 249 23.73 -1.15 9.20
N GLY A 250 23.02 -0.29 8.46
CA GLY A 250 22.08 -0.70 7.41
C GLY A 250 20.61 -0.74 7.78
N THR A 251 20.24 -0.48 9.05
CA THR A 251 18.83 -0.37 9.45
C THR A 251 18.09 0.71 8.67
N VAL A 252 18.70 1.88 8.55
CA VAL A 252 18.06 3.10 8.01
C VAL A 252 18.48 3.30 6.56
N LYS A 253 17.51 3.25 5.63
CA LYS A 253 17.76 3.45 4.19
C LYS A 253 16.68 4.31 3.57
N SER A 254 17.09 5.35 2.86
CA SER A 254 16.22 6.18 2.01
C SER A 254 16.43 5.88 0.52
N GLY A 255 15.74 6.59 -0.39
CA GLY A 255 15.86 6.41 -1.84
C GLY A 255 17.29 6.41 -2.40
N VAL A 256 18.21 7.18 -1.81
CA VAL A 256 19.63 7.21 -2.24
C VAL A 256 20.36 5.88 -2.05
N HIS A 257 19.78 4.96 -1.27
CA HIS A 257 20.30 3.61 -1.03
C HIS A 257 19.65 2.55 -1.95
N GLY A 258 18.84 2.97 -2.93
CA GLY A 258 18.17 2.07 -3.87
C GLY A 258 16.87 1.47 -3.34
N VAL A 259 16.20 2.11 -2.38
CA VAL A 259 14.86 1.68 -1.95
C VAL A 259 13.84 2.01 -3.05
N VAL A 260 13.20 0.98 -3.60
CA VAL A 260 12.26 1.12 -4.72
C VAL A 260 10.80 1.10 -4.26
N LYS A 261 9.94 1.84 -4.98
CA LYS A 261 8.50 1.86 -4.73
C LYS A 261 7.88 0.52 -5.07
N ARG A 262 6.99 0.05 -4.20
CA ARG A 262 6.21 -1.17 -4.39
C ARG A 262 4.80 -0.83 -4.85
N SER A 263 4.31 -1.49 -5.88
CA SER A 263 2.91 -1.39 -6.30
C SER A 263 2.01 -2.05 -5.27
N VAL A 264 0.88 -1.42 -4.94
CA VAL A 264 -0.04 -1.88 -3.90
C VAL A 264 -1.50 -1.77 -4.35
N PRO A 265 -2.44 -2.49 -3.71
CA PRO A 265 -3.85 -2.34 -4.01
C PRO A 265 -4.34 -0.91 -3.80
N VAL A 266 -5.20 -0.45 -4.71
CA VAL A 266 -5.91 0.83 -4.62
C VAL A 266 -7.23 0.68 -3.88
N VAL A 267 -7.76 1.80 -3.40
CA VAL A 267 -9.05 1.87 -2.68
C VAL A 267 -10.22 1.26 -3.47
N GLY A 268 -10.16 1.25 -4.81
CA GLY A 268 -11.16 0.62 -5.67
C GLY A 268 -11.40 -0.87 -5.38
N SER A 269 -10.40 -1.57 -4.82
CA SER A 269 -10.53 -2.98 -4.43
C SER A 269 -11.55 -3.22 -3.30
N THR A 270 -11.79 -2.21 -2.44
CA THR A 270 -12.70 -2.29 -1.30
C THR A 270 -14.10 -1.74 -1.61
N GLN A 271 -14.31 -1.09 -2.75
CA GLN A 271 -15.60 -0.50 -3.12
C GLN A 271 -16.66 -1.58 -3.44
N PRO A 272 -17.97 -1.25 -3.38
CA PRO A 272 -19.02 -2.14 -3.89
C PRO A 272 -18.73 -2.55 -5.35
N GLY A 273 -18.84 -3.86 -5.64
CA GLY A 273 -18.43 -4.46 -6.92
C GLY A 273 -16.92 -4.68 -7.09
N GLY A 274 -16.10 -4.28 -6.11
CA GLY A 274 -14.65 -4.52 -6.09
C GLY A 274 -14.27 -5.96 -5.73
N TYR A 275 -12.96 -6.22 -5.62
CA TYR A 275 -12.42 -7.55 -5.36
C TYR A 275 -12.95 -8.17 -4.07
N TYR A 276 -12.95 -7.42 -2.96
CA TYR A 276 -13.36 -7.97 -1.67
C TYR A 276 -14.87 -8.22 -1.59
N ASP A 277 -15.70 -7.35 -2.18
CA ASP A 277 -17.14 -7.57 -2.26
C ASP A 277 -17.45 -8.83 -3.10
N THR A 278 -16.92 -8.89 -4.32
CA THR A 278 -17.22 -10.00 -5.26
C THR A 278 -16.80 -11.37 -4.75
N ASN A 279 -15.77 -11.44 -3.89
CA ASN A 279 -15.24 -12.71 -3.35
C ASN A 279 -15.70 -13.03 -1.91
N ALA A 280 -16.48 -12.17 -1.26
CA ALA A 280 -16.93 -12.42 0.12
C ALA A 280 -17.97 -13.55 0.20
N ASP A 281 -17.77 -14.48 1.14
CA ASP A 281 -18.77 -15.51 1.46
C ASP A 281 -19.91 -14.94 2.32
N VAL A 282 -19.58 -14.01 3.23
CA VAL A 282 -20.55 -13.32 4.09
C VAL A 282 -20.56 -11.84 3.74
N LYS A 283 -21.75 -11.28 3.51
CA LYS A 283 -21.93 -9.87 3.21
C LYS A 283 -22.91 -9.21 4.17
N VAL A 284 -22.62 -7.98 4.57
CA VAL A 284 -23.54 -7.14 5.34
C VAL A 284 -23.78 -5.84 4.57
N VAL A 285 -24.92 -5.76 3.89
CA VAL A 285 -25.28 -4.61 3.04
C VAL A 285 -26.48 -3.91 3.68
N ASN A 286 -26.31 -2.65 4.09
CA ASN A 286 -27.38 -1.84 4.70
C ASN A 286 -28.10 -2.52 5.86
N GLY A 287 -27.35 -3.25 6.70
CA GLY A 287 -27.88 -3.99 7.84
C GLY A 287 -28.51 -5.35 7.51
N THR A 288 -28.48 -5.78 6.25
CA THR A 288 -28.90 -7.12 5.83
C THR A 288 -27.70 -8.06 5.72
N LEU A 289 -27.75 -9.18 6.42
CA LEU A 289 -26.72 -10.22 6.38
C LEU A 289 -27.07 -11.28 5.34
N THR A 290 -26.14 -11.58 4.44
CA THR A 290 -26.24 -12.69 3.50
C THR A 290 -25.02 -13.59 3.59
N LYS A 291 -25.19 -14.89 3.34
CA LYS A 291 -24.11 -15.88 3.24
C LYS A 291 -24.35 -16.79 2.05
N GLY A 292 -23.36 -16.94 1.17
CA GLY A 292 -23.51 -17.76 -0.05
C GLY A 292 -24.71 -17.35 -0.92
N GLY A 293 -25.08 -16.06 -0.92
CA GLY A 293 -26.25 -15.53 -1.62
C GLY A 293 -27.60 -15.67 -0.90
N VAL A 294 -27.63 -16.33 0.27
CA VAL A 294 -28.86 -16.51 1.07
C VAL A 294 -28.94 -15.46 2.18
N THR A 295 -30.06 -14.74 2.25
CA THR A 295 -30.32 -13.79 3.35
C THR A 295 -30.61 -14.52 4.65
N LEU A 296 -29.90 -14.15 5.71
CA LEU A 296 -30.06 -14.71 7.04
C LEU A 296 -31.05 -13.88 7.87
N MET A 297 -31.91 -14.57 8.61
CA MET A 297 -32.93 -13.96 9.46
C MET A 297 -32.40 -13.72 10.87
N ASP A 298 -32.81 -12.61 11.48
CA ASP A 298 -32.59 -12.42 12.92
C ASP A 298 -33.40 -13.45 13.71
N GLY A 299 -32.80 -14.02 14.77
CA GLY A 299 -33.42 -15.07 15.57
C GLY A 299 -34.72 -14.69 16.29
N SER A 300 -35.07 -13.40 16.31
CA SER A 300 -36.39 -12.89 16.72
C SER A 300 -37.50 -13.16 15.70
N ASN A 301 -37.16 -13.50 14.46
CA ASN A 301 -38.13 -13.87 13.43
C ASN A 301 -38.86 -15.19 13.84
N PRO A 302 -40.20 -15.25 13.76
CA PRO A 302 -40.96 -16.46 14.11
C PRO A 302 -40.54 -17.73 13.36
N ALA A 303 -40.01 -17.62 12.13
CA ALA A 303 -39.48 -18.77 11.38
C ALA A 303 -38.31 -19.46 12.10
N CYS A 304 -37.54 -18.69 12.88
CA CYS A 304 -36.42 -19.17 13.68
C CYS A 304 -36.86 -19.92 14.96
N ASN A 305 -38.17 -20.13 15.18
CA ASN A 305 -38.67 -21.01 16.26
C ASN A 305 -38.62 -22.49 15.88
N THR A 306 -38.75 -22.79 14.59
CA THR A 306 -38.83 -24.17 14.08
C THR A 306 -37.54 -24.61 13.42
N ASP A 307 -36.82 -23.71 12.77
CA ASP A 307 -35.56 -24.00 12.08
C ASP A 307 -34.60 -22.80 12.19
N THR A 308 -33.41 -23.02 12.74
CA THR A 308 -32.38 -22.00 12.91
C THR A 308 -31.30 -22.03 11.82
N THR A 309 -31.42 -22.90 10.82
CA THR A 309 -30.41 -23.11 9.77
C THR A 309 -30.03 -21.81 9.05
N TYR A 310 -31.03 -20.98 8.73
CA TYR A 310 -30.87 -19.69 8.07
C TYR A 310 -31.05 -18.50 9.03
N CYS A 311 -30.84 -18.73 10.32
CA CYS A 311 -30.98 -17.73 11.35
C CYS A 311 -29.64 -17.42 12.02
N VAL A 312 -29.51 -16.18 12.48
CA VAL A 312 -28.44 -15.74 13.39
C VAL A 312 -29.01 -15.42 14.77
N PRO A 313 -28.21 -15.50 15.85
CA PRO A 313 -28.67 -15.07 17.16
C PRO A 313 -29.26 -13.65 17.13
N PRO A 314 -30.32 -13.34 17.90
CA PRO A 314 -30.94 -12.02 17.90
C PRO A 314 -29.94 -10.90 18.18
N GLY A 315 -29.96 -9.85 17.37
CA GLY A 315 -29.04 -8.70 17.48
C GLY A 315 -27.63 -8.99 17.00
N THR A 316 -27.45 -9.97 16.09
CA THR A 316 -26.15 -10.18 15.40
C THR A 316 -25.80 -8.99 14.52
N ILE A 317 -26.78 -8.46 13.79
CA ILE A 317 -26.65 -7.21 13.05
C ILE A 317 -27.62 -6.19 13.65
N THR A 318 -27.12 -5.00 13.98
CA THR A 318 -27.97 -3.89 14.45
C THR A 318 -27.57 -2.59 13.78
N THR A 319 -28.52 -1.66 13.66
CA THR A 319 -28.27 -0.31 13.13
C THR A 319 -28.39 0.71 14.25
N VAL A 320 -27.37 1.57 14.38
CA VAL A 320 -27.36 2.69 15.32
C VAL A 320 -27.12 3.99 14.56
N THR A 321 -27.77 5.07 14.97
CA THR A 321 -27.64 6.40 14.34
C THR A 321 -27.24 7.51 15.33
N THR A 322 -27.03 7.15 16.59
CA THR A 322 -26.81 8.09 17.69
C THR A 322 -25.33 8.40 17.95
N MET A 323 -24.42 7.66 17.33
CA MET A 323 -22.99 7.87 17.49
C MET A 323 -22.55 9.10 16.70
N LYS A 324 -21.96 10.08 17.37
CA LYS A 324 -21.32 11.23 16.75
C LYS A 324 -19.82 11.00 16.63
N ASN A 325 -19.28 11.13 15.42
CA ASN A 325 -17.85 11.22 15.19
C ASN A 325 -17.43 12.69 15.34
N ASN A 326 -16.72 13.01 16.43
CA ASN A 326 -16.29 14.39 16.70
C ASN A 326 -15.25 14.91 15.71
N ARG A 327 -14.45 14.01 15.09
CA ARG A 327 -13.42 14.41 14.10
C ARG A 327 -14.07 15.01 12.87
N GLU A 328 -15.18 14.38 12.48
CA GLU A 328 -15.93 14.68 11.27
C GLU A 328 -17.10 15.64 11.55
N ASN A 329 -17.39 15.90 12.83
CA ASN A 329 -18.56 16.62 13.31
C ASN A 329 -19.89 16.11 12.70
N ALA A 330 -20.00 14.79 12.50
CA ALA A 330 -21.15 14.15 11.87
C ALA A 330 -21.66 12.97 12.69
N TYR A 331 -22.96 12.71 12.61
CA TYR A 331 -23.54 11.48 13.14
C TYR A 331 -23.26 10.32 12.18
N VAL A 332 -23.01 9.13 12.73
CA VAL A 332 -22.69 7.94 11.97
C VAL A 332 -23.89 7.01 11.95
N ARG A 333 -24.34 6.66 10.75
CA ARG A 333 -25.26 5.54 10.54
C ARG A 333 -24.43 4.25 10.64
N MET A 334 -24.36 3.64 11.81
CA MET A 334 -23.48 2.50 12.12
C MET A 334 -24.13 1.12 11.92
N THR A 335 -23.52 0.22 11.14
CA THR A 335 -23.85 -1.22 11.17
C THR A 335 -23.03 -1.86 12.26
N ASN A 336 -23.63 -2.34 13.34
CA ASN A 336 -22.91 -3.20 14.28
C ASN A 336 -22.98 -4.64 13.80
N ILE A 337 -21.83 -5.31 13.79
CA ILE A 337 -21.67 -6.74 13.54
C ILE A 337 -21.12 -7.37 14.81
N ASP A 338 -21.93 -8.20 15.47
CA ASP A 338 -21.50 -8.98 16.61
C ASP A 338 -20.75 -10.23 16.13
N ILE A 339 -19.43 -10.18 16.24
CA ILE A 339 -18.54 -11.25 15.78
C ILE A 339 -18.72 -12.53 16.60
N GLY A 340 -19.00 -12.41 17.90
CA GLY A 340 -19.25 -13.56 18.76
C GLY A 340 -20.51 -14.32 18.38
N ARG A 341 -21.60 -13.58 18.11
CA ARG A 341 -22.89 -14.14 17.65
C ARG A 341 -22.84 -14.68 16.22
N LEU A 342 -22.05 -14.06 15.34
CA LEU A 342 -21.80 -14.59 13.99
C LEU A 342 -21.18 -16.00 14.04
N GLY A 343 -20.41 -16.30 15.10
CA GLY A 343 -19.85 -17.62 15.36
C GLY A 343 -20.85 -18.69 15.81
N GLY A 344 -22.14 -18.34 15.96
CA GLY A 344 -23.18 -19.25 16.42
C GLY A 344 -23.05 -19.64 17.91
N GLY A 345 -23.91 -20.56 18.33
CA GLY A 345 -24.02 -21.02 19.71
C GLY A 345 -25.45 -21.00 20.24
N THR A 346 -25.61 -21.21 21.54
CA THR A 346 -26.92 -21.26 22.20
C THR A 346 -27.31 -19.89 22.76
N TYR A 347 -28.42 -19.33 22.27
CA TYR A 347 -28.96 -18.04 22.71
C TYR A 347 -30.47 -18.16 22.93
N GLY A 348 -30.95 -17.77 24.12
CA GLY A 348 -32.38 -17.81 24.44
C GLY A 348 -32.99 -19.22 24.31
N GLY A 349 -32.23 -20.27 24.64
CA GLY A 349 -32.69 -21.66 24.54
C GLY A 349 -32.65 -22.28 23.15
N LYS A 350 -32.22 -21.55 22.12
CA LYS A 350 -32.08 -22.04 20.74
C LYS A 350 -30.62 -22.15 20.33
N THR A 351 -30.27 -23.18 19.55
CA THR A 351 -28.93 -23.34 18.99
C THR A 351 -28.89 -22.79 17.57
N TYR A 352 -27.97 -21.86 17.32
CA TYR A 352 -27.74 -21.27 16.00
C TYR A 352 -26.43 -21.83 15.41
N PRO A 353 -26.42 -22.20 14.13
CA PRO A 353 -25.19 -22.61 13.45
C PRO A 353 -24.22 -21.43 13.32
N SER A 354 -22.92 -21.75 13.19
CA SER A 354 -21.92 -20.72 12.90
C SER A 354 -22.11 -20.17 11.49
N GLN A 355 -22.19 -18.85 11.39
CA GLN A 355 -22.29 -18.11 10.14
C GLN A 355 -20.98 -17.41 9.79
N MET A 356 -19.86 -17.82 10.40
CA MET A 356 -18.53 -17.42 9.97
C MET A 356 -18.32 -17.78 8.49
N PRO A 357 -17.62 -16.93 7.72
CA PRO A 357 -17.38 -17.18 6.29
C PRO A 357 -16.46 -18.39 6.08
N ALA A 358 -16.82 -19.30 5.18
CA ALA A 358 -16.02 -20.47 4.85
C ALA A 358 -14.63 -20.08 4.31
N ASN A 359 -14.59 -19.08 3.43
CA ASN A 359 -13.34 -18.54 2.87
C ASN A 359 -12.62 -17.53 3.80
N GLY A 360 -13.26 -17.11 4.90
CA GLY A 360 -12.67 -16.19 5.88
C GLY A 360 -12.90 -14.72 5.60
N LEU A 361 -13.72 -14.35 4.60
CA LEU A 361 -13.96 -12.97 4.20
C LEU A 361 -15.39 -12.52 4.53
N VAL A 362 -15.50 -11.44 5.31
CA VAL A 362 -16.73 -10.66 5.49
C VAL A 362 -16.58 -9.34 4.75
N TYR A 363 -17.53 -9.02 3.88
CA TYR A 363 -17.65 -7.69 3.30
C TYR A 363 -18.83 -6.94 3.91
N ALA A 364 -18.65 -5.69 4.31
CA ALA A 364 -19.71 -4.88 4.88
C ALA A 364 -19.73 -3.49 4.26
N THR A 365 -20.92 -2.99 3.92
CA THR A 365 -21.10 -1.67 3.32
C THR A 365 -22.41 -1.04 3.78
N ARG A 366 -22.41 0.29 3.77
CA ARG A 366 -23.56 1.11 4.09
C ARG A 366 -23.67 2.27 3.12
N ASP A 367 -24.28 2.02 1.97
CA ASP A 367 -24.54 3.03 0.94
C ASP A 367 -25.87 3.80 1.16
N ASP A 368 -26.61 3.47 2.23
CA ASP A 368 -27.89 4.06 2.60
C ASP A 368 -27.81 5.20 3.64
N ALA A 369 -26.61 5.75 3.90
CA ALA A 369 -26.44 6.86 4.82
C ALA A 369 -27.15 8.12 4.30
N PRO A 370 -28.11 8.72 5.05
CA PRO A 370 -28.81 9.91 4.61
C PRO A 370 -27.89 11.12 4.63
N SER A 371 -28.27 12.17 3.89
CA SER A 371 -27.55 13.46 3.93
C SER A 371 -27.39 13.97 5.37
N GLY A 372 -26.17 14.37 5.73
CA GLY A 372 -25.81 14.82 7.08
C GLY A 372 -25.38 13.70 8.04
N GLN A 373 -25.42 12.43 7.62
CA GLN A 373 -24.79 11.31 8.33
C GLN A 373 -23.64 10.73 7.51
N GLN A 374 -22.68 10.13 8.21
CA GLN A 374 -21.63 9.32 7.60
C GLN A 374 -21.97 7.83 7.72
N PRO A 375 -21.57 7.00 6.74
CA PRO A 375 -21.65 5.55 6.88
C PRO A 375 -20.60 5.05 7.87
N GLY A 376 -20.83 3.86 8.42
CA GLY A 376 -19.86 3.19 9.27
C GLY A 376 -20.22 1.75 9.57
N VAL A 377 -19.20 0.94 9.80
CA VAL A 377 -19.32 -0.46 10.22
C VAL A 377 -18.58 -0.63 11.54
N ARG A 378 -19.21 -1.25 12.54
CA ARG A 378 -18.61 -1.52 13.85
C ARG A 378 -18.60 -3.00 14.17
N LEU A 379 -17.42 -3.51 14.52
CA LEU A 379 -17.23 -4.85 15.06
C LEU A 379 -17.35 -4.79 16.58
N VAL A 380 -18.26 -5.59 17.13
CA VAL A 380 -18.48 -5.71 18.58
C VAL A 380 -18.33 -7.16 19.03
N ASN A 381 -18.04 -7.35 20.32
CA ASN A 381 -17.95 -8.67 20.95
C ASN A 381 -17.00 -9.65 20.23
N GLY A 382 -15.91 -9.12 19.64
CA GLY A 382 -14.96 -9.88 18.84
C GLY A 382 -13.80 -10.51 19.60
N SER A 383 -13.89 -10.65 20.93
CA SER A 383 -12.81 -11.18 21.76
C SER A 383 -12.37 -12.59 21.36
N GLU A 384 -13.28 -13.41 20.82
CA GLU A 384 -13.00 -14.70 20.23
C GLU A 384 -13.50 -14.76 18.78
N VAL A 385 -12.61 -15.13 17.86
CA VAL A 385 -12.97 -15.40 16.46
C VAL A 385 -13.12 -16.91 16.28
N LYS A 386 -14.37 -17.38 16.19
CA LYS A 386 -14.73 -18.81 16.09
C LYS A 386 -14.52 -19.40 14.69
N ARG A 387 -13.36 -19.15 14.09
CA ARG A 387 -12.92 -19.71 12.80
C ARG A 387 -11.42 -20.06 12.88
N ALA A 388 -11.09 -21.32 12.63
CA ALA A 388 -9.71 -21.80 12.75
C ALA A 388 -8.72 -21.08 11.81
N GLY A 389 -9.13 -20.83 10.56
CA GLY A 389 -8.29 -20.20 9.53
C GLY A 389 -8.27 -18.67 9.55
N GLY A 390 -8.69 -18.00 10.62
CA GLY A 390 -8.69 -16.53 10.68
C GLY A 390 -9.96 -15.85 10.19
N LEU A 391 -9.94 -14.51 10.14
CA LEU A 391 -11.06 -13.69 9.65
C LEU A 391 -10.56 -12.35 9.13
N THR A 392 -10.98 -11.99 7.93
CA THR A 392 -10.78 -10.66 7.37
C THR A 392 -12.12 -9.99 7.17
N VAL A 393 -12.28 -8.82 7.79
CA VAL A 393 -13.45 -7.96 7.59
C VAL A 393 -13.04 -6.78 6.72
N VAL A 394 -13.78 -6.55 5.64
CA VAL A 394 -13.52 -5.46 4.69
C VAL A 394 -14.74 -4.57 4.57
N SER A 395 -14.53 -3.27 4.52
CA SER A 395 -15.54 -2.28 4.20
C SER A 395 -14.97 -1.17 3.33
N ASN A 396 -15.80 -0.61 2.44
CA ASN A 396 -15.53 0.67 1.79
C ASN A 396 -15.78 1.87 2.72
N ASP A 397 -16.34 1.65 3.91
CA ASP A 397 -16.70 2.68 4.89
C ASP A 397 -15.70 2.71 6.07
N PRO A 398 -15.73 3.74 6.94
CA PRO A 398 -14.98 3.73 8.18
C PRO A 398 -15.36 2.55 9.08
N VAL A 399 -14.36 1.81 9.54
CA VAL A 399 -14.54 0.64 10.42
C VAL A 399 -14.18 0.99 11.85
N TYR A 400 -15.03 0.55 12.78
CA TYR A 400 -14.87 0.71 14.21
C TYR A 400 -14.67 -0.67 14.85
N VAL A 401 -13.66 -0.83 15.68
CA VAL A 401 -13.51 -2.03 16.52
C VAL A 401 -13.76 -1.62 17.96
N GLN A 402 -14.79 -2.20 18.57
CA GLN A 402 -15.17 -1.90 19.95
C GLN A 402 -14.80 -3.05 20.88
N GLY A 403 -13.99 -2.71 21.89
CA GLY A 403 -13.57 -3.63 22.93
C GLY A 403 -12.42 -4.54 22.54
N ASN A 404 -12.22 -5.60 23.33
CA ASN A 404 -11.18 -6.59 23.05
C ASN A 404 -11.50 -7.36 21.77
N TYR A 405 -10.49 -7.56 20.92
CA TYR A 405 -10.64 -8.24 19.65
C TYR A 405 -9.58 -9.31 19.45
N ASN A 406 -10.03 -10.53 19.17
CA ASN A 406 -9.19 -11.69 18.87
C ASN A 406 -8.16 -12.00 19.98
N THR A 407 -8.58 -11.92 21.23
CA THR A 407 -7.74 -12.15 22.42
C THR A 407 -7.81 -13.59 22.92
N VAL A 408 -8.90 -14.31 22.63
CA VAL A 408 -9.08 -15.71 22.98
C VAL A 408 -8.69 -16.58 21.80
N SER A 409 -7.80 -17.55 22.01
CA SER A 409 -7.36 -18.50 20.99
C SER A 409 -6.95 -17.82 19.67
N LYS A 410 -6.16 -16.75 19.79
CA LYS A 410 -5.77 -15.80 18.73
C LYS A 410 -5.68 -16.45 17.34
N LYS A 411 -6.40 -15.86 16.38
CA LYS A 411 -6.47 -16.27 14.97
C LYS A 411 -5.80 -15.23 14.07
N PRO A 412 -5.43 -15.57 12.83
CA PRO A 412 -4.93 -14.57 11.90
C PRO A 412 -6.09 -13.68 11.42
N CYS A 413 -6.14 -12.44 11.90
CA CYS A 413 -7.24 -11.53 11.62
C CYS A 413 -6.79 -10.22 10.99
N ALA A 414 -7.59 -9.70 10.07
CA ALA A 414 -7.41 -8.38 9.49
C ALA A 414 -8.72 -7.58 9.45
N VAL A 415 -8.59 -6.26 9.54
CA VAL A 415 -9.69 -5.32 9.31
C VAL A 415 -9.25 -4.29 8.28
N ILE A 416 -10.02 -4.17 7.22
CA ILE A 416 -9.77 -3.29 6.08
C ILE A 416 -10.94 -2.31 5.96
N GLY A 417 -10.67 -1.01 5.91
CA GLY A 417 -11.70 0.03 5.91
C GLY A 417 -11.27 1.31 5.21
N ASP A 418 -12.20 2.24 4.99
CA ASP A 418 -11.84 3.59 4.55
C ASP A 418 -10.94 4.30 5.59
N ALA A 419 -11.30 4.17 6.86
CA ALA A 419 -10.57 4.66 8.01
C ALA A 419 -10.74 3.69 9.18
N MET A 420 -9.69 3.51 10.00
CA MET A 420 -9.77 2.71 11.23
C MET A 420 -10.12 3.57 12.44
N ASN A 421 -11.05 3.08 13.26
CA ASN A 421 -11.45 3.70 14.52
C ASN A 421 -11.47 2.64 15.63
N LEU A 422 -10.99 3.01 16.82
CA LEU A 422 -10.99 2.11 17.97
C LEU A 422 -11.80 2.71 19.12
N LEU A 423 -12.58 1.84 19.75
CA LEU A 423 -13.45 2.15 20.88
C LEU A 423 -13.19 1.13 21.99
N SER A 424 -13.13 1.58 23.23
CA SER A 424 -12.92 0.71 24.38
C SER A 424 -14.17 -0.10 24.74
N ASN A 425 -14.04 -1.05 25.66
CA ASN A 425 -15.20 -1.78 26.20
C ASN A 425 -16.21 -0.86 26.91
N ASN A 426 -15.77 0.31 27.39
CA ASN A 426 -16.62 1.26 28.11
C ASN A 426 -17.31 2.28 27.17
N TRP A 427 -17.09 2.19 25.86
CA TRP A 427 -17.72 3.10 24.90
C TRP A 427 -19.25 3.03 24.94
N ASN A 428 -19.89 4.21 24.95
CA ASN A 428 -21.33 4.37 24.87
C ASN A 428 -21.69 5.47 23.87
N ASP A 429 -22.44 5.11 22.82
CA ASP A 429 -22.85 6.03 21.75
C ASP A 429 -23.61 7.25 22.27
N ALA A 430 -24.36 7.13 23.37
CA ALA A 430 -25.09 8.25 23.98
C ALA A 430 -24.17 9.37 24.46
N ASN A 431 -22.93 9.05 24.84
CA ASN A 431 -21.94 10.01 25.31
C ASN A 431 -21.07 10.56 24.18
N SER A 432 -21.24 10.10 22.94
CA SER A 432 -20.39 10.45 21.80
C SER A 432 -20.32 11.96 21.52
N ALA A 433 -21.43 12.68 21.66
CA ALA A 433 -21.49 14.14 21.52
C ALA A 433 -21.16 14.91 22.82
N SER A 434 -20.93 14.20 23.93
CA SER A 434 -20.65 14.81 25.23
C SER A 434 -19.16 15.16 25.40
N SER A 435 -18.87 15.89 26.48
CA SER A 435 -17.49 16.20 26.89
C SER A 435 -16.63 14.92 27.00
N LEU A 436 -15.32 15.08 26.85
CA LEU A 436 -14.37 13.96 26.91
C LEU A 436 -14.35 13.27 28.28
N SER A 437 -14.66 13.99 29.37
CA SER A 437 -14.84 13.40 30.71
C SER A 437 -15.98 12.39 30.81
N SER A 438 -16.98 12.47 29.93
CA SER A 438 -18.10 11.51 29.85
C SER A 438 -17.77 10.27 29.02
N ARG A 439 -16.55 10.20 28.45
CA ARG A 439 -16.07 9.10 27.60
C ARG A 439 -14.76 8.51 28.13
N PRO A 440 -14.70 8.05 29.40
CA PRO A 440 -13.50 7.41 29.92
C PRO A 440 -13.28 6.06 29.21
N ALA A 441 -12.11 5.89 28.60
CA ALA A 441 -11.72 4.61 28.01
C ALA A 441 -11.34 3.61 29.11
N THR A 442 -11.33 2.33 28.73
CA THR A 442 -10.73 1.25 29.52
C THR A 442 -9.64 0.54 28.72
N GLY A 443 -8.68 -0.05 29.43
CA GLY A 443 -7.66 -0.90 28.81
C GLY A 443 -8.25 -1.90 27.80
N THR A 444 -7.68 -1.93 26.60
CA THR A 444 -8.21 -2.67 25.45
C THR A 444 -7.08 -3.36 24.69
N THR A 445 -7.29 -4.62 24.31
CA THR A 445 -6.33 -5.42 23.54
C THR A 445 -6.94 -5.86 22.21
N ILE A 446 -6.24 -5.59 21.12
CA ILE A 446 -6.65 -5.97 19.77
C ILE A 446 -5.51 -6.72 19.07
N ASN A 447 -5.78 -7.93 18.61
CA ASN A 447 -4.86 -8.71 17.79
C ASN A 447 -5.39 -8.78 16.35
N ALA A 448 -5.00 -7.84 15.50
CA ALA A 448 -5.41 -7.81 14.09
C ALA A 448 -4.46 -6.94 13.26
N ALA A 449 -4.30 -7.30 12.00
CA ALA A 449 -3.72 -6.41 11.00
C ALA A 449 -4.75 -5.39 10.50
N PHE A 450 -4.30 -4.21 10.12
CA PHE A 450 -5.16 -3.13 9.67
C PHE A 450 -4.72 -2.60 8.31
N ILE A 451 -5.69 -2.39 7.42
CA ILE A 451 -5.51 -1.59 6.20
C ILE A 451 -6.55 -0.48 6.18
N ALA A 452 -6.11 0.77 6.11
CA ALA A 452 -7.03 1.90 6.04
C ALA A 452 -6.39 3.14 5.45
N GLY A 453 -7.25 4.09 5.11
CA GLY A 453 -6.84 5.39 4.64
C GLY A 453 -6.49 6.34 5.77
N ILE A 454 -5.55 7.23 5.48
CA ILE A 454 -5.16 8.35 6.34
C ILE A 454 -5.58 9.68 5.71
N ASN A 455 -5.41 10.77 6.45
CA ASN A 455 -5.49 12.13 5.91
C ASN A 455 -4.10 12.59 5.46
N THR A 456 -4.04 13.49 4.48
CA THR A 456 -2.77 14.12 4.10
C THR A 456 -2.49 15.33 5.00
N THR A 457 -1.28 15.42 5.54
CA THR A 457 -0.82 16.62 6.24
C THR A 457 -0.66 17.79 5.28
N THR A 458 -1.13 18.97 5.70
CA THR A 458 -0.93 20.24 5.00
C THR A 458 -0.20 21.23 5.90
N THR A 459 0.29 22.33 5.35
CA THR A 459 1.01 23.35 6.14
C THR A 459 0.17 23.83 7.31
N GLY A 460 0.71 23.71 8.52
CA GLY A 460 0.03 24.08 9.78
C GLY A 460 -1.06 23.11 10.24
N GLN A 461 -1.30 22.01 9.53
CA GLN A 461 -2.36 21.06 9.85
C GLN A 461 -1.87 19.61 9.71
N TYR A 462 -1.43 19.06 10.83
CA TYR A 462 -1.06 17.66 11.00
C TYR A 462 -2.24 16.70 10.77
N ASN A 463 -1.97 15.51 10.24
CA ASN A 463 -2.96 14.44 10.03
C ASN A 463 -3.15 13.48 11.21
N GLY A 464 -2.23 13.50 12.19
CA GLY A 464 -2.24 12.63 13.38
C GLY A 464 -1.22 11.48 13.34
N GLY A 465 -0.58 11.23 12.20
CA GLY A 465 0.45 10.20 11.99
C GLY A 465 0.08 8.78 12.41
N LEU A 466 1.08 7.92 12.48
CA LEU A 466 0.94 6.52 12.86
C LEU A 466 0.34 6.38 14.26
N GLU A 467 0.71 7.24 15.19
CA GLU A 467 0.22 7.22 16.57
C GLU A 467 -1.29 7.51 16.69
N ASN A 468 -1.92 8.01 15.63
CA ASN A 468 -3.37 8.15 15.49
C ASN A 468 -3.92 7.49 14.21
N TYR A 469 -3.17 6.56 13.61
CA TYR A 469 -3.64 5.78 12.46
C TYR A 469 -4.97 5.09 12.78
N PRO A 470 -5.12 4.37 13.91
CA PRO A 470 -6.44 4.12 14.46
C PRO A 470 -6.90 5.40 15.16
N ARG A 471 -8.00 5.95 14.66
CA ARG A 471 -8.62 7.13 15.26
C ARG A 471 -9.27 6.76 16.58
N LEU A 472 -9.08 7.63 17.56
CA LEU A 472 -9.58 7.45 18.91
C LEU A 472 -10.65 8.50 19.20
N HIS A 473 -11.60 8.16 20.07
CA HIS A 473 -12.79 8.96 20.38
C HIS A 473 -13.03 9.16 21.88
N GLU A 474 -12.09 8.71 22.72
CA GLU A 474 -12.27 8.58 24.17
C GLU A 474 -11.11 9.22 24.95
N LYS A 475 -11.31 9.37 26.26
CA LYS A 475 -10.27 9.77 27.20
C LYS A 475 -9.45 8.56 27.61
N TRP A 476 -8.23 8.45 27.11
CA TRP A 476 -7.34 7.30 27.36
C TRP A 476 -6.27 7.55 28.43
N ASP A 477 -6.38 8.65 29.18
CA ASP A 477 -5.37 9.01 30.19
C ASP A 477 -5.13 7.85 31.18
N GLY A 478 -3.87 7.38 31.24
CA GLY A 478 -3.46 6.27 32.09
C GLY A 478 -3.96 4.89 31.67
N GLN A 479 -4.65 4.77 30.53
CA GLN A 479 -5.16 3.50 30.00
C GLN A 479 -4.21 2.94 28.93
N THR A 480 -4.02 1.63 28.93
CA THR A 480 -3.20 0.94 27.94
C THR A 480 -4.04 0.45 26.77
N LEU A 481 -3.63 0.82 25.56
CA LEU A 481 -4.13 0.25 24.31
C LEU A 481 -3.06 -0.69 23.75
N THR A 482 -3.33 -1.98 23.80
CA THR A 482 -2.43 -3.02 23.28
C THR A 482 -2.88 -3.41 21.87
N ILE A 483 -1.98 -3.30 20.89
CA ILE A 483 -2.23 -3.74 19.52
C ILE A 483 -1.08 -4.65 19.10
N GLN A 484 -1.41 -5.90 18.77
CA GLN A 484 -0.47 -6.81 18.10
C GLN A 484 -0.95 -7.02 16.67
N GLY A 485 -0.21 -6.49 15.70
CA GLY A 485 -0.72 -6.44 14.34
C GLY A 485 0.21 -5.81 13.32
N SER A 486 -0.39 -5.20 12.31
CA SER A 486 0.28 -4.47 11.24
C SER A 486 -0.56 -3.25 10.88
N PHE A 487 0.09 -2.13 10.57
CA PHE A 487 -0.53 -0.85 10.23
C PHE A 487 -0.19 -0.48 8.79
N VAL A 488 -1.13 -0.70 7.88
CA VAL A 488 -0.90 -0.52 6.44
C VAL A 488 -1.78 0.60 5.90
N SER A 489 -1.18 1.69 5.43
CA SER A 489 -1.87 2.80 4.78
C SER A 489 -1.68 2.75 3.27
N LEU A 490 -2.71 2.34 2.54
CA LEU A 490 -2.63 2.20 1.07
C LEU A 490 -3.31 3.32 0.28
N TRP A 491 -4.10 4.17 0.94
CA TRP A 491 -4.84 5.26 0.29
C TRP A 491 -5.06 6.43 1.23
N ASN A 492 -5.59 7.53 0.68
CA ASN A 492 -6.21 8.58 1.48
C ASN A 492 -7.68 8.21 1.74
N SER A 493 -8.13 8.41 2.98
CA SER A 493 -9.52 8.19 3.37
C SER A 493 -10.47 9.13 2.60
N GLN A 494 -11.54 8.57 2.03
CA GLN A 494 -12.56 9.26 1.25
C GLN A 494 -13.72 9.75 2.12
N ILE A 495 -13.96 9.13 3.28
CA ILE A 495 -15.07 9.47 4.18
C ILE A 495 -14.55 10.14 5.46
N GLY A 496 -13.56 9.52 6.09
CA GLY A 496 -12.89 10.05 7.27
C GLY A 496 -11.96 11.23 6.95
N THR A 497 -12.47 12.37 6.52
CA THR A 497 -11.64 13.49 6.04
C THR A 497 -11.34 14.55 7.10
N GLY A 498 -11.92 14.44 8.29
CA GLY A 498 -11.84 15.42 9.35
C GLY A 498 -10.41 15.71 9.85
N PRO A 499 -10.09 16.98 10.17
CA PRO A 499 -8.77 17.37 10.64
C PRO A 499 -8.42 16.70 11.96
N TRP A 500 -7.15 16.39 12.16
CA TRP A 500 -6.68 15.91 13.45
C TRP A 500 -6.72 17.02 14.50
N SER A 501 -7.07 16.63 15.72
CA SER A 501 -7.03 17.49 16.91
C SER A 501 -6.83 16.63 18.15
N TYR A 502 -6.07 17.13 19.12
CA TYR A 502 -5.81 16.47 20.39
C TYR A 502 -6.60 17.14 21.52
N GLY A 503 -7.15 16.34 22.43
CA GLY A 503 -7.95 16.82 23.55
C GLY A 503 -9.33 17.31 23.10
N GLY A 504 -9.87 18.31 23.82
CA GLY A 504 -11.18 18.89 23.53
C GLY A 504 -12.31 17.84 23.51
N MET A 505 -13.08 17.78 22.43
CA MET A 505 -14.10 16.75 22.20
C MET A 505 -13.57 15.51 21.47
N GLN A 506 -12.27 15.44 21.16
CA GLN A 506 -11.74 14.40 20.28
C GLN A 506 -11.29 13.16 21.06
N TYR A 507 -10.08 13.20 21.63
CA TYR A 507 -9.48 12.10 22.38
C TYR A 507 -8.30 12.58 23.23
N THR A 508 -7.90 11.78 24.22
CA THR A 508 -6.52 11.84 24.76
C THR A 508 -5.78 10.54 24.44
N ALA A 509 -4.44 10.58 24.47
CA ALA A 509 -3.62 9.47 24.01
C ALA A 509 -3.49 8.35 25.08
N PRO A 510 -3.58 7.07 24.68
CA PRO A 510 -3.30 5.94 25.57
C PRO A 510 -1.79 5.74 25.77
N ILE A 511 -1.46 4.89 26.74
CA ILE A 511 -0.19 4.17 26.74
C ILE A 511 -0.25 3.17 25.57
N ARG A 512 0.58 3.39 24.54
CA ARG A 512 0.62 2.56 23.33
C ARG A 512 1.54 1.38 23.56
N ASN A 513 0.96 0.20 23.74
CA ASN A 513 1.69 -1.07 23.75
C ASN A 513 1.48 -1.75 22.40
N TRP A 514 2.11 -1.21 21.36
CA TRP A 514 1.92 -1.66 19.99
C TRP A 514 3.15 -2.46 19.55
N ALA A 515 2.93 -3.61 18.95
CA ALA A 515 4.00 -4.43 18.40
C ALA A 515 3.52 -5.18 17.15
N TRP A 516 4.49 -5.55 16.32
CA TRP A 516 4.22 -6.37 15.15
C TRP A 516 3.88 -7.80 15.54
N ASP A 517 2.87 -8.35 14.90
CA ASP A 517 2.52 -9.74 15.06
C ASP A 517 3.51 -10.64 14.30
N THR A 518 4.47 -11.22 15.02
CA THR A 518 5.50 -12.09 14.44
C THR A 518 4.94 -13.32 13.73
N SER A 519 3.69 -13.72 14.00
CA SER A 519 3.03 -14.80 13.25
C SER A 519 2.82 -14.47 11.77
N PHE A 520 2.83 -13.19 11.39
CA PHE A 520 2.74 -12.77 9.99
C PHE A 520 4.04 -12.98 9.20
N GLY A 521 5.16 -13.26 9.88
CA GLY A 521 6.46 -13.45 9.23
C GLY A 521 6.60 -14.75 8.43
N SER A 522 5.85 -15.81 8.78
CA SER A 522 6.04 -17.14 8.16
C SER A 522 5.25 -17.36 6.87
N GLY A 523 4.45 -16.40 6.42
CA GLY A 523 3.58 -16.52 5.23
C GLY A 523 2.42 -17.53 5.35
N THR A 524 2.43 -18.40 6.36
CA THR A 524 1.45 -19.48 6.57
C THR A 524 0.31 -19.10 7.53
N ASN A 525 0.53 -18.10 8.39
CA ASN A 525 -0.46 -17.63 9.38
C ASN A 525 -0.95 -16.21 9.06
N LEU A 526 -1.16 -15.93 7.78
CA LEU A 526 -1.68 -14.63 7.35
C LEU A 526 -3.20 -14.59 7.41
N PRO A 527 -3.79 -13.42 7.71
CA PRO A 527 -5.23 -13.23 7.56
C PRO A 527 -5.69 -13.64 6.15
N PRO A 528 -6.88 -14.26 6.02
CA PRO A 528 -7.46 -14.56 4.70
C PRO A 528 -7.48 -13.32 3.79
N PHE A 529 -7.23 -13.49 2.49
CA PHE A 529 -7.24 -12.37 1.53
C PHE A 529 -6.25 -11.22 1.86
N THR A 530 -5.12 -11.53 2.51
CA THR A 530 -4.03 -10.56 2.71
C THR A 530 -3.51 -10.06 1.36
N PRO A 531 -3.47 -8.73 1.12
CA PRO A 531 -2.94 -8.19 -0.12
C PRO A 531 -1.43 -8.26 -0.20
N TRP A 532 -0.94 -8.21 -1.43
CA TRP A 532 0.46 -8.20 -1.78
C TRP A 532 0.93 -6.81 -2.17
N SER A 533 2.18 -6.48 -1.83
CA SER A 533 2.93 -5.44 -2.52
C SER A 533 3.78 -6.08 -3.62
N VAL A 534 3.80 -5.49 -4.81
CA VAL A 534 4.46 -6.02 -6.00
C VAL A 534 5.62 -5.12 -6.39
N GLU A 535 6.78 -5.72 -6.60
CA GLU A 535 8.00 -5.06 -7.04
C GLU A 535 8.50 -5.77 -8.30
N MET A 536 9.00 -4.99 -9.26
CA MET A 536 9.58 -5.52 -10.50
C MET A 536 11.08 -5.28 -10.47
N ASP A 537 11.85 -6.36 -10.41
CA ASP A 537 13.30 -6.32 -10.40
C ASP A 537 13.81 -6.55 -11.82
N ARG A 538 14.70 -5.67 -12.31
CA ARG A 538 15.18 -5.76 -13.69
C ARG A 538 16.26 -6.83 -13.80
N GLY A 539 16.08 -7.75 -14.73
CA GLY A 539 17.04 -8.78 -15.10
C GLY A 539 17.77 -8.48 -16.41
N ALA A 540 18.15 -9.55 -17.12
CA ALA A 540 18.81 -9.47 -18.40
C ALA A 540 17.92 -8.79 -19.46
N TRP A 541 18.55 -8.07 -20.39
CA TRP A 541 17.88 -7.46 -21.53
C TRP A 541 18.72 -7.60 -22.79
N TRP A 542 18.07 -7.62 -23.95
CA TRP A 542 18.73 -7.60 -25.25
C TRP A 542 17.86 -6.93 -26.31
N ARG A 543 18.52 -6.40 -27.34
CA ARG A 543 17.88 -5.85 -28.53
C ARG A 543 17.88 -6.89 -29.64
N GLN A 544 16.75 -7.00 -30.33
CA GLN A 544 16.62 -7.81 -31.55
C GLN A 544 17.00 -6.99 -32.79
#